data_AF-A0A966E2X9-F1
#
_entry.id   AF-A0A966E2X9-F1
#
_cell.length_a   1.000
_cell.length_b   1.000
_cell.length_c   1.000
_cell.angle_alpha   90.00
_cell.angle_beta   90.00
_cell.angle_gamma   90.00
#
_symmetry.space_group_name_H-M   'P 1'
#
loop_
_entity.id
_entity.type
_entity.pdbx_description
1 polymer ?
#
loop_
_entity_poly.entity_id
_entity_poly.type
_entity_poly.pdbx_seq_one_letter_code
_entity_poly.pdbx_strand_id
1 'polypeptide(L)'
;VHLVLQNASPRAYSSYRLDLVIFAGDGVIARRLALETAPLRADKTMVKEFQLSDFSCGQVGRILLNDVPACISDAGDLDDCVTMTRVSSRASVSFVK
;
A
#
# COMPACT_ATOMS: atom_id res chain seq x y z
N VAL A 1 -5.09 8.36 7.06
CA VAL A 1 -4.01 8.41 6.06
C VAL A 1 -4.62 8.17 4.68
N HIS A 2 -4.11 8.85 3.65
CA HIS A 2 -4.58 8.69 2.27
C HIS A 2 -3.51 7.95 1.46
N LEU A 3 -3.89 6.90 0.74
CA LEU A 3 -3.07 6.31 -0.32
C LEU A 3 -3.58 6.76 -1.66
N VAL A 4 -2.67 7.21 -2.52
CA VAL A 4 -2.92 7.43 -3.94
C VAL A 4 -2.40 6.21 -4.67
N LEU A 5 -3.30 5.47 -5.30
CA LEU A 5 -2.98 4.29 -6.10
C LEU A 5 -3.08 4.67 -7.57
N GLN A 6 -2.00 4.51 -8.32
CA GLN A 6 -1.98 4.67 -9.76
C GLN A 6 -1.83 3.29 -10.41
N ASN A 7 -2.93 2.73 -10.91
CA ASN A 7 -2.86 1.57 -11.76
C ASN A 7 -2.50 2.03 -13.18
N ALA A 8 -1.21 1.97 -13.52
CA ALA A 8 -0.70 2.30 -14.85
C ALA A 8 -0.70 1.10 -15.82
N SER A 9 -1.36 0.00 -15.43
CA SER A 9 -1.51 -1.18 -16.28
C SER A 9 -2.90 -1.17 -16.94
N PRO A 10 -3.03 -1.81 -18.12
CA PRO A 10 -4.31 -1.96 -18.80
C PRO A 10 -5.22 -3.00 -18.14
N ARG A 11 -4.78 -3.64 -17.05
CA ARG A 11 -5.53 -4.68 -16.32
C ARG A 11 -6.33 -4.04 -15.20
N ALA A 12 -7.55 -4.53 -14.98
CA ALA A 12 -8.26 -4.26 -13.74
C ALA A 12 -7.84 -5.30 -12.67
N TYR A 13 -7.79 -4.88 -11.41
CA TYR A 13 -7.53 -5.77 -10.27
C TYR A 13 -8.74 -5.82 -9.34
N SER A 14 -9.23 -7.02 -9.08
CA SER A 14 -10.33 -7.30 -8.15
C SER A 14 -9.85 -7.48 -6.71
N SER A 15 -8.57 -7.81 -6.51
CA SER A 15 -7.88 -7.74 -5.22
C SER A 15 -6.45 -7.24 -5.42
N TYR A 16 -6.00 -6.34 -4.54
CA TYR A 16 -4.63 -5.85 -4.49
C TYR A 16 -4.35 -5.46 -3.03
N ARG A 17 -3.98 -6.47 -2.25
CA ARG A 17 -3.83 -6.35 -0.81
C ARG A 17 -2.38 -6.06 -0.47
N LEU A 18 -2.13 -4.89 0.11
CA LEU A 18 -0.80 -4.46 0.55
C LEU A 18 -0.55 -4.94 1.98
N ASP A 19 0.61 -5.54 2.24
CA ASP A 19 1.12 -5.75 3.60
C ASP A 19 2.04 -4.58 3.97
N LEU A 20 1.55 -3.71 4.85
CA LEU A 20 2.23 -2.49 5.26
C LEU A 20 2.77 -2.64 6.68
N VAL A 21 4.04 -2.29 6.87
CA VAL A 21 4.69 -2.20 8.18
C VAL A 21 5.00 -0.75 8.50
N ILE A 22 4.53 -0.29 9.65
CA ILE A 22 4.72 1.07 10.14
C ILE A 22 5.70 1.02 11.29
N PHE A 23 6.80 1.75 11.16
CA PHE A 23 7.80 1.92 12.18
C PHE A 23 7.59 3.25 12.89
N ALA A 24 7.74 3.27 14.21
CA ALA A 24 7.78 4.49 14.99
C ALA A 24 9.11 5.26 14.76
N GLY A 25 9.20 6.47 15.32
CA GLY A 25 10.40 7.32 15.22
C GLY A 25 11.67 6.70 15.81
N ASP A 26 11.55 5.76 16.73
CA ASP A 26 12.66 4.98 17.31
C ASP A 26 13.07 3.78 16.43
N GLY A 27 12.36 3.53 15.33
CA GLY A 27 12.63 2.44 14.41
C GLY A 27 12.01 1.10 14.79
N VAL A 28 11.23 1.02 15.87
CA VAL A 28 10.48 -0.20 16.26
C VAL A 28 9.19 -0.31 15.45
N ILE A 29 8.76 -1.53 15.12
CA ILE A 29 7.47 -1.76 14.47
C ILE A 29 6.36 -1.33 15.43
N ALA A 30 5.64 -0.28 15.08
CA ALA A 30 4.46 0.16 15.81
C ALA A 30 3.21 -0.60 15.37
N ARG A 31 3.12 -0.92 14.07
CA ARG A 31 1.95 -1.60 13.50
C ARG A 31 2.31 -2.35 12.22
N ARG A 32 1.61 -3.47 11.99
CA ARG A 32 1.55 -4.15 10.69
C ARG A 32 0.09 -4.32 10.29
N LEU A 33 -0.24 -4.09 9.03
CA LEU A 33 -1.60 -4.16 8.55
C LEU A 33 -1.67 -4.65 7.10
N ALA A 34 -2.67 -5.49 6.81
CA ALA A 34 -3.01 -5.91 5.46
C ALA A 34 -4.16 -5.02 4.94
N LEU A 35 -3.88 -4.17 3.97
CA LEU A 35 -4.83 -3.22 3.41
C LEU A 35 -5.30 -3.66 2.03
N GLU A 36 -6.59 -3.96 1.89
CA GLU A 36 -7.20 -4.19 0.58
C GLU A 36 -7.42 -2.85 -0.13
N THR A 37 -6.83 -2.69 -1.31
CA THR A 37 -6.87 -1.45 -2.08
C THR A 37 -7.73 -1.54 -3.35
N ALA A 38 -8.15 -2.74 -3.73
CA ALA A 38 -9.06 -2.98 -4.84
C ALA A 38 -10.47 -2.41 -4.59
N PRO A 39 -11.30 -2.28 -5.64
CA PRO A 39 -11.01 -2.55 -7.06
C PRO A 39 -10.06 -1.52 -7.64
N LEU A 40 -8.97 -1.94 -8.32
CA LEU A 40 -8.11 -1.05 -9.10
C LEU A 40 -8.54 -1.12 -10.57
N ARG A 41 -9.19 -0.07 -11.07
CA ARG A 41 -9.56 0.00 -12.50
C ARG A 41 -8.31 0.18 -13.36
N ALA A 42 -8.33 -0.40 -14.56
CA ALA A 42 -7.29 -0.18 -15.57
C ALA A 42 -7.07 1.31 -15.82
N ASP A 43 -5.81 1.71 -15.99
CA ASP A 43 -5.39 3.07 -16.34
C ASP A 43 -6.00 4.18 -15.47
N LYS A 44 -6.21 3.89 -14.17
CA LYS A 44 -6.89 4.80 -13.24
C LYS A 44 -6.05 5.14 -12.02
N THR A 45 -6.03 6.44 -11.71
CA THR A 45 -5.61 6.94 -10.40
C THR A 45 -6.80 6.98 -9.45
N MET A 46 -6.60 6.48 -8.24
CA MET A 46 -7.62 6.41 -7.21
C MET A 46 -7.04 6.82 -5.86
N VAL A 47 -7.91 7.26 -4.96
CA VAL A 47 -7.55 7.54 -3.57
C VAL A 47 -8.29 6.57 -2.68
N LYS A 48 -7.56 5.99 -1.72
CA LYS A 48 -8.12 5.16 -0.65
C LYS A 48 -7.78 5.79 0.69
N GLU A 49 -8.80 5.99 1.48
CA GLU A 49 -8.68 6.47 2.85
C GLU A 49 -8.62 5.29 3.79
N PHE A 50 -7.69 5.32 4.72
CA PHE A 50 -7.64 4.34 5.80
C PHE A 50 -7.28 5.04 7.11
N GLN A 51 -7.90 4.58 8.18
CA GLN A 51 -7.65 5.11 9.52
C GLN A 51 -6.55 4.30 10.21
N LEU A 52 -5.54 5.00 10.70
CA LEU A 52 -4.58 4.46 11.65
C LEU A 52 -5.10 4.77 13.05
N SER A 53 -6.10 4.01 13.51
CA SER A 53 -6.62 4.15 14.87
C SER A 53 -5.49 3.93 15.88
N ASP A 54 -5.53 4.70 16.97
CA ASP A 54 -4.61 4.57 18.12
C ASP A 54 -3.12 4.82 17.80
N PHE A 55 -2.81 5.42 16.65
CA PHE A 55 -1.44 5.80 16.28
C PHE A 55 -1.43 7.20 15.63
N SER A 56 -0.80 8.17 16.30
CA SER A 56 -0.76 9.54 15.77
C SER A 56 0.21 9.63 14.59
N CYS A 57 -0.14 10.41 13.55
CA CYS A 57 0.73 10.60 12.39
C CYS A 57 2.12 11.13 12.75
N GLY A 58 2.24 11.90 13.84
CA GLY A 58 3.52 12.42 14.33
C GLY A 58 4.47 11.35 14.88
N GLN A 59 3.96 10.16 15.20
CA GLN A 59 4.76 9.04 15.69
C GLN A 59 5.31 8.16 14.56
N VAL A 60 4.84 8.34 13.31
CA VAL A 60 5.28 7.54 12.17
C VAL A 60 6.71 7.96 11.78
N GLY A 61 7.67 7.04 11.90
CA GLY A 61 9.04 7.24 11.43
C GLY A 61 9.19 6.87 9.95
N ARG A 62 8.73 5.69 9.56
CA ARG A 62 8.71 5.23 8.16
C ARG A 62 7.62 4.18 7.92
N ILE A 63 7.26 4.00 6.66
CA ILE A 63 6.36 2.95 6.19
C ILE A 63 7.12 2.04 5.23
N LEU A 64 6.94 0.73 5.35
CA LEU A 64 7.45 -0.30 4.46
C LEU A 64 6.27 -1.01 3.80
N LEU A 65 6.30 -1.15 2.48
CA LEU A 65 5.52 -2.14 1.75
C LEU A 65 6.28 -3.46 1.84
N ASN A 66 5.86 -4.32 2.75
CA ASN A 66 6.54 -5.58 3.00
C ASN A 66 6.21 -6.63 1.93
N ASP A 67 4.96 -6.67 1.46
CA ASP A 67 4.51 -7.62 0.45
C ASP A 67 3.17 -7.18 -0.20
N VAL A 68 2.73 -7.88 -1.24
CA VAL A 68 1.38 -7.83 -1.83
C VAL A 68 0.75 -9.23 -1.79
N PRO A 69 0.30 -9.72 -0.62
CA PRO A 69 -0.12 -11.10 -0.42
C PRO A 69 -1.42 -11.53 -1.13
N ALA A 70 -2.11 -10.63 -1.84
CA ALA A 70 -3.18 -10.99 -2.75
C ALA A 70 -3.19 -10.01 -3.93
N CYS A 71 -3.15 -10.56 -5.13
CA CYS A 71 -3.12 -9.79 -6.37
C CYS A 71 -3.89 -10.56 -7.43
N ILE A 72 -5.11 -10.10 -7.73
CA ILE A 72 -6.02 -10.78 -8.65
C ILE A 72 -6.39 -9.79 -9.74
N SER A 73 -5.99 -10.10 -10.97
CA SER A 73 -6.34 -9.33 -12.15
C SER A 73 -7.57 -9.91 -12.85
N ASP A 74 -8.05 -9.22 -13.87
CA ASP A 74 -9.03 -9.74 -14.84
C ASP A 74 -8.59 -11.04 -15.54
N ALA A 75 -7.29 -11.34 -15.60
CA ALA A 75 -6.74 -12.57 -16.15
C ALA A 75 -6.47 -13.66 -15.10
N GLY A 76 -6.83 -13.43 -13.84
CA GLY A 76 -6.61 -14.35 -12.72
C GLY A 76 -5.55 -13.87 -11.74
N ASP A 77 -5.14 -14.78 -10.86
CA ASP A 77 -4.15 -14.55 -9.81
C ASP A 77 -2.77 -14.25 -10.44
N LEU A 78 -2.08 -13.28 -9.85
CA LEU A 78 -0.74 -12.89 -10.25
C LEU A 78 0.21 -13.05 -9.07
N ASP A 79 1.35 -13.67 -9.33
CA ASP A 79 2.42 -13.81 -8.36
C ASP A 79 3.30 -12.55 -8.34
N ASP A 80 3.95 -12.30 -7.20
CA ASP A 80 5.01 -11.32 -7.04
C ASP A 80 4.63 -9.87 -7.43
N CYS A 81 3.37 -9.48 -7.23
CA CYS A 81 2.94 -8.09 -7.49
C CYS A 81 3.69 -7.03 -6.65
N VAL A 82 4.40 -7.45 -5.60
CA VAL A 82 5.31 -6.56 -4.86
C VAL A 82 6.42 -6.02 -5.78
N THR A 83 7.01 -6.80 -6.69
CA THR A 83 8.06 -6.30 -7.59
C THR A 83 7.53 -5.26 -8.58
N MET A 84 6.28 -5.43 -9.04
CA MET A 84 5.59 -4.47 -9.92
C MET A 84 5.18 -3.18 -9.19
N THR A 85 5.06 -3.20 -7.86
CA THR A 85 4.63 -2.04 -7.08
C THR A 85 5.77 -1.04 -6.91
N ARG A 86 5.50 0.25 -7.14
CA ARG A 86 6.40 1.34 -6.78
C ARG A 86 5.77 2.19 -5.68
N VAL A 87 6.58 2.60 -4.72
CA VAL A 87 6.14 3.42 -3.60
C VAL A 87 6.79 4.80 -3.67
N SER A 88 6.05 5.81 -3.23
CA SER A 88 6.56 7.16 -3.04
C SER A 88 5.80 7.84 -1.91
N SER A 89 6.38 8.90 -1.35
CA SER A 89 5.76 9.68 -0.28
C SER A 89 5.73 11.15 -0.65
N ARG A 90 4.62 11.82 -0.31
CA ARG A 90 4.49 13.29 -0.37
C ARG A 90 4.66 13.94 1.01
N ALA A 91 4.82 13.13 2.07
CA ALA A 91 5.09 13.58 3.41
C ALA A 91 6.60 13.50 3.71
N SER A 92 7.03 14.05 4.84
CA SER A 92 8.40 13.87 5.35
C SER A 92 8.71 12.43 5.77
N VAL A 93 7.69 11.62 6.02
CA VAL A 93 7.80 10.18 6.30
C VAL A 93 8.22 9.43 5.05
N SER A 94 9.27 8.61 5.14
CA SER A 94 9.69 7.75 4.03
C SER A 94 8.72 6.58 3.82
N PHE A 95 8.45 6.26 2.56
CA PHE A 95 7.73 5.05 2.17
C PHE A 95 8.65 4.22 1.28
N VAL A 96 9.02 3.02 1.75
CA VAL A 96 10.00 2.12 1.13
C VAL A 96 9.36 0.78 0.81
N LYS A 97 10.02 0.02 -0.07
CA LYS A 97 9.69 -1.36 -0.45
C LYS A 97 10.96 -2.18 -0.33
#